data_AF-A0A453ITJ7-F1
#
_entry.id   AF-A0A453ITJ7-F1
#
_cell.length_a   1.000
_cell.length_b   1.000
_cell.length_c   1.000
_cell.angle_alpha   90.00
_cell.angle_beta   90.00
_cell.angle_gamma   90.00
#
_symmetry.space_group_name_H-M   'P 1'
#
loop_
_entity.id
_entity.type
_entity.pdbx_description
1 polymer ?
#
loop_
_entity_poly.entity_id
_entity_poly.type
_entity_poly.pdbx_seq_one_letter_code
_entity_poly.pdbx_strand_id
1 'polypeptide(L)'
;LLIFFKHFASSHRLKVHIVYLGHNNGLTPSLTTQFHLQLLSRVFAEPEEARQAILYSYSYGFSGFSAVLNSTQATTLSETEEVISVFRSRMLQLHTTRSWDFMGLSLHSQMEQPSSQMHLKYGDDVIVGILDTGVWPESESFRDDPHLGPVPSSWRGTCVGGQQFDPATACNRKLIGARYYLAGFEAETGLLNTSGGAEYRSARDRVGHGTHTASTAVGAVSPNAS
;
A
#
# COMPACT_ATOMS: atom_id res chain seq x y z
N LEU A 1 19.54 -40.72 -38.21
CA LEU A 1 18.58 -39.66 -37.88
C LEU A 1 18.83 -39.25 -36.42
N LEU A 2 19.63 -38.22 -36.19
CA LEU A 2 19.91 -37.69 -34.85
C LEU A 2 18.75 -36.79 -34.43
N ILE A 3 17.88 -37.30 -33.56
CA ILE A 3 16.79 -36.53 -32.97
C ILE A 3 17.40 -35.68 -31.86
N PHE A 4 17.71 -34.43 -32.17
CA PHE A 4 17.96 -33.42 -31.15
C PHE A 4 16.63 -33.09 -30.47
N PHE A 5 16.39 -33.66 -29.28
CA PHE A 5 15.44 -33.07 -28.35
C PHE A 5 15.99 -31.69 -27.96
N LYS A 6 15.49 -30.62 -28.59
CA LYS A 6 15.53 -29.31 -27.96
C LYS A 6 14.69 -29.45 -26.69
N HIS A 7 15.37 -29.70 -25.56
CA HIS A 7 14.83 -29.31 -24.28
C HIS A 7 14.53 -27.81 -24.39
N PHE A 8 13.25 -27.47 -24.53
CA PHE A 8 12.79 -26.17 -24.11
C PHE A 8 13.03 -26.15 -22.61
N ALA A 9 14.20 -25.66 -22.19
CA ALA A 9 14.36 -25.15 -20.85
C ALA A 9 13.32 -24.04 -20.74
N SER A 10 12.20 -24.32 -20.09
CA SER A 10 11.35 -23.27 -19.56
C SER A 10 12.29 -22.43 -18.72
N SER A 11 12.60 -21.22 -19.18
CA SER A 11 13.29 -20.24 -18.34
C SER A 11 12.45 -20.16 -17.08
N HIS A 12 12.96 -20.69 -15.96
CA HIS A 12 12.33 -20.61 -14.64
C HIS A 12 12.39 -19.15 -14.21
N ARG A 13 11.58 -18.31 -14.86
CA ARG A 13 11.59 -16.88 -14.66
C ARG A 13 11.00 -16.63 -13.29
N LEU A 14 11.83 -16.14 -12.39
CA LEU A 14 11.42 -15.71 -11.07
C LEU A 14 10.32 -14.65 -11.21
N LYS A 15 9.25 -14.81 -10.44
CA LYS A 15 8.09 -13.93 -10.40
C LYS A 15 7.64 -13.72 -8.97
N VAL A 16 7.07 -12.54 -8.70
CA VAL A 16 6.46 -12.27 -7.41
C VAL A 16 5.15 -13.04 -7.31
N HIS A 17 5.03 -13.85 -6.27
CA HIS A 17 3.81 -14.57 -5.91
C HIS A 17 3.34 -14.14 -4.53
N ILE A 18 2.04 -14.19 -4.33
CA ILE A 18 1.38 -14.00 -3.04
C ILE A 18 0.94 -15.39 -2.56
N VAL A 19 1.39 -15.74 -1.36
CA VAL A 19 1.00 -16.95 -0.64
C VAL A 19 0.04 -16.55 0.46
N TYR A 20 -1.21 -16.98 0.33
CA TYR A 20 -2.29 -16.65 1.26
C TYR A 20 -2.56 -17.83 2.19
N LEU A 21 -2.53 -17.56 3.51
CA LEU A 21 -2.66 -18.56 4.57
C LEU A 21 -3.96 -18.40 5.37
N GLY A 22 -4.79 -17.41 5.04
CA GLY A 22 -6.08 -17.20 5.69
C GLY A 22 -6.03 -16.30 6.91
N HIS A 23 -6.86 -16.61 7.90
CA HIS A 23 -6.93 -15.84 9.13
C HIS A 23 -5.64 -15.99 9.96
N ASN A 24 -5.18 -14.90 10.58
CA ASN A 24 -4.11 -15.01 11.56
C ASN A 24 -4.72 -15.54 12.87
N ASN A 25 -4.30 -16.73 13.31
CA ASN A 25 -4.83 -17.43 14.48
C ASN A 25 -4.41 -16.81 15.84
N GLY A 26 -4.43 -15.48 15.94
CA GLY A 26 -4.07 -14.74 17.16
C GLY A 26 -2.57 -14.73 17.48
N LEU A 27 -1.71 -15.15 16.54
CA LEU A 27 -0.26 -15.06 16.71
C LEU A 27 0.20 -13.61 16.66
N THR A 28 1.26 -13.30 17.42
CA THR A 28 1.89 -11.97 17.33
C THR A 28 2.48 -11.76 15.92
N PRO A 29 2.63 -10.50 15.47
CA PRO A 29 3.23 -10.21 14.16
C PRO A 29 4.62 -10.84 13.95
N SER A 30 5.44 -10.89 15.00
CA SER A 30 6.77 -11.50 14.96
C SER A 30 6.72 -13.02 14.79
N LEU A 31 5.86 -13.70 15.55
CA LEU A 31 5.68 -15.15 15.44
C LEU A 31 5.08 -15.54 14.08
N THR A 32 4.11 -14.76 13.60
CA THR A 32 3.50 -14.93 12.27
C THR A 32 4.56 -14.81 11.18
N THR A 33 5.43 -13.79 11.26
CA THR A 33 6.53 -13.60 10.31
C THR A 33 7.57 -14.73 10.37
N GLN A 34 7.88 -15.24 11.56
CA GLN A 34 8.76 -16.39 11.72
C GLN A 34 8.17 -17.64 11.08
N PHE A 35 6.87 -17.87 11.26
CA PHE A 35 6.14 -18.96 10.61
C PHE A 35 6.18 -18.84 9.08
N HIS A 36 5.96 -17.64 8.52
CA HIS A 36 6.08 -17.40 7.08
C HIS A 36 7.45 -17.76 6.54
N LEU A 37 8.53 -17.35 7.22
CA LEU A 37 9.90 -17.68 6.83
C LEU A 37 10.16 -19.19 6.90
N GLN A 38 9.67 -19.87 7.94
CA GLN A 38 9.79 -21.32 8.07
C GLN A 38 9.08 -22.05 6.94
N LEU A 39 7.86 -21.64 6.60
CA LEU A 39 7.08 -22.20 5.51
C LEU A 39 7.76 -21.96 4.16
N LEU A 40 8.21 -20.73 3.91
CA LEU A 40 8.94 -20.37 2.69
C LEU A 40 10.26 -21.15 2.55
N SER A 41 10.98 -21.38 3.66
CA SER A 41 12.25 -22.12 3.64
C SER A 41 12.11 -23.56 3.14
N ARG A 42 10.90 -24.17 3.17
CA ARG A 42 10.67 -25.53 2.67
C ARG A 42 10.90 -25.68 1.16
N VAL A 43 10.89 -24.58 0.40
CA VAL A 43 11.09 -24.57 -1.06
C VAL A 43 12.41 -23.95 -1.50
N PHE A 44 13.34 -23.73 -0.57
CA PHE A 44 14.70 -23.26 -0.83
C PHE A 44 15.72 -24.27 -0.29
N ALA A 45 16.94 -24.24 -0.83
CA ALA A 45 18.00 -25.13 -0.35
C ALA A 45 18.53 -24.63 1.00
N GLU A 46 18.70 -23.30 1.13
CA GLU A 46 19.22 -22.66 2.32
C GLU A 46 18.20 -21.67 2.91
N PRO A 47 18.05 -21.58 4.26
CA PRO A 47 17.12 -20.63 4.89
C PRO A 47 17.37 -19.16 4.54
N GLU A 48 18.62 -18.79 4.24
CA GLU A 48 18.96 -17.42 3.83
C GLU A 48 18.39 -17.05 2.46
N GLU A 49 18.25 -18.00 1.53
CA GLU A 49 17.63 -17.75 0.23
C GLU A 49 16.15 -17.39 0.41
N ALA A 50 15.46 -18.06 1.33
CA ALA A 50 14.08 -17.72 1.68
C ALA A 50 13.97 -16.31 2.30
N ARG A 51 14.93 -15.91 3.14
CA ARG A 51 14.99 -14.56 3.70
C ARG A 51 15.23 -13.48 2.64
N GLN A 52 15.99 -13.80 1.59
CA GLN A 52 16.23 -12.89 0.47
C GLN A 52 15.04 -12.85 -0.51
N ALA A 53 14.31 -13.96 -0.63
CA ALA A 53 13.18 -14.09 -1.54
C ALA A 53 11.89 -13.45 -1.00
N ILE A 54 11.69 -13.38 0.33
CA ILE A 54 10.50 -12.77 0.91
C ILE A 54 10.52 -11.24 0.71
N LEU A 55 9.41 -10.69 0.25
CA LEU A 55 9.25 -9.24 0.03
C LEU A 55 8.41 -8.60 1.13
N TYR A 56 7.29 -9.23 1.48
CA TYR A 56 6.40 -8.76 2.54
C TYR A 56 5.82 -9.92 3.33
N SER A 57 5.69 -9.72 4.64
CA SER A 57 4.97 -10.59 5.57
C SER A 57 3.70 -9.86 6.03
N TYR A 58 2.53 -10.43 5.74
CA TYR A 58 1.23 -9.91 6.13
C TYR A 58 0.78 -10.60 7.41
N SER A 59 0.80 -9.89 8.53
CA SER A 59 0.66 -10.52 9.86
C SER A 59 -0.42 -9.92 10.75
N TYR A 60 -1.21 -8.97 10.25
CA TYR A 60 -2.21 -8.25 11.05
C TYR A 60 -3.64 -8.67 10.68
N GLY A 61 -4.14 -8.24 9.50
CA GLY A 61 -5.52 -8.53 9.08
C GLY A 61 -5.72 -9.95 8.56
N PHE A 62 -4.67 -10.55 8.02
CA PHE A 62 -4.63 -11.93 7.55
C PHE A 62 -3.19 -12.45 7.67
N SER A 63 -3.02 -13.75 7.51
CA SER A 63 -1.73 -14.44 7.45
C SER A 63 -1.37 -14.73 5.99
N GLY A 64 -0.15 -14.41 5.61
CA GLY A 64 0.36 -14.62 4.26
C GLY A 64 1.62 -13.81 3.99
N PHE A 65 2.23 -14.04 2.83
CA PHE A 65 3.43 -13.32 2.43
C PHE A 65 3.51 -13.18 0.91
N SER A 66 4.35 -12.27 0.45
CA SER A 66 4.77 -12.22 -0.95
C SER A 66 6.25 -12.55 -1.06
N ALA A 67 6.61 -13.31 -2.09
CA ALA A 67 7.98 -13.74 -2.32
C ALA A 67 8.30 -13.88 -3.81
N VAL A 68 9.57 -13.76 -4.15
CA VAL A 68 10.11 -14.02 -5.48
C VAL A 68 10.33 -15.53 -5.63
N LEU A 69 9.52 -16.18 -6.48
CA LEU A 69 9.51 -17.64 -6.64
C LEU A 69 9.62 -18.03 -8.10
N ASN A 70 10.24 -19.19 -8.37
CA ASN A 70 10.06 -19.88 -9.64
C ASN A 70 8.74 -20.68 -9.65
N SER A 71 8.38 -21.21 -10.82
CA SER A 71 7.15 -21.99 -11.02
C SER A 71 7.06 -23.21 -10.11
N THR A 72 8.17 -23.93 -9.95
CA THR A 72 8.22 -25.16 -9.15
C THR A 72 8.00 -24.85 -7.67
N GLN A 73 8.68 -23.83 -7.14
CA GLN A 73 8.52 -23.36 -5.77
C GLN A 73 7.08 -22.91 -5.48
N ALA A 74 6.49 -22.16 -6.41
CA ALA A 74 5.11 -21.70 -6.29
C ALA A 74 4.11 -22.88 -6.28
N THR A 75 4.31 -23.87 -7.14
CA THR A 75 3.49 -25.09 -7.16
C THR A 75 3.64 -25.89 -5.87
N THR A 76 4.87 -26.14 -5.41
CA THR A 76 5.10 -26.87 -4.15
C THR A 76 4.45 -26.18 -2.96
N LEU A 77 4.53 -24.85 -2.88
CA LEU A 77 3.82 -24.11 -1.82
C LEU A 77 2.30 -24.24 -1.96
N SER A 78 1.74 -24.24 -3.18
CA SER A 78 0.29 -24.39 -3.37
C SER A 78 -0.26 -25.77 -2.98
N GLU A 79 0.60 -26.78 -2.91
CA GLU A 79 0.27 -28.15 -2.50
C GLU A 79 0.49 -28.38 -1.00
N THR A 80 1.00 -27.38 -0.27
CA THR A 80 1.27 -27.46 1.16
C THR A 80 -0.01 -27.24 1.96
N GLU A 81 -0.31 -28.12 2.92
CA GLU A 81 -1.58 -28.14 3.68
C GLU A 81 -1.89 -26.80 4.38
N GLU A 82 -0.87 -26.11 4.88
CA GLU A 82 -1.03 -24.81 5.55
C GLU A 82 -1.35 -23.65 4.57
N VAL A 83 -1.23 -23.85 3.25
CA VAL A 83 -1.41 -22.82 2.23
C VAL A 83 -2.79 -22.91 1.59
N ILE A 84 -3.55 -21.81 1.65
CA ILE A 84 -4.90 -21.75 1.06
C ILE A 84 -4.81 -21.47 -0.44
N SER A 85 -3.97 -20.52 -0.85
CA SER A 85 -3.78 -20.23 -2.28
C SER A 85 -2.43 -19.57 -2.55
N VAL A 86 -1.91 -19.83 -3.75
CA VAL A 86 -0.73 -19.15 -4.30
C VAL A 86 -1.12 -18.57 -5.65
N PHE A 87 -0.89 -17.28 -5.83
CA PHE A 87 -1.17 -16.61 -7.10
C PHE A 87 -0.11 -15.57 -7.42
N ARG A 88 0.11 -15.34 -8.71
CA ARG A 88 1.09 -14.35 -9.18
C ARG A 88 0.59 -12.94 -8.84
N SER A 89 1.51 -12.11 -8.32
CA SER A 89 1.27 -10.67 -8.15
C SER A 89 1.02 -10.01 -9.51
N ARG A 90 0.19 -8.97 -9.52
CA ARG A 90 -0.20 -8.25 -10.73
C ARG A 90 -0.10 -6.76 -10.48
N MET A 91 0.44 -6.03 -11.46
CA MET A 91 0.31 -4.58 -11.49
C MET A 91 -1.14 -4.22 -11.85
N LEU A 92 -1.75 -3.36 -11.04
CA LEU A 92 -3.07 -2.79 -11.32
C LEU A 92 -2.90 -1.45 -12.02
N GLN A 93 -3.85 -1.11 -12.89
CA GLN A 93 -3.90 0.20 -13.53
C GLN A 93 -4.66 1.18 -12.64
N LEU A 94 -4.22 2.44 -12.63
CA LEU A 94 -4.95 3.52 -11.97
C LEU A 94 -6.27 3.73 -12.71
N HIS A 95 -7.37 3.70 -11.96
CA HIS A 95 -8.70 3.96 -12.49
C HIS A 95 -9.22 5.26 -11.88
N THR A 96 -9.27 6.34 -12.67
CA THR A 96 -10.12 7.49 -12.37
C THR A 96 -10.82 8.01 -13.62
N THR A 97 -12.15 8.05 -13.55
CA THR A 97 -13.00 8.90 -14.39
C THR A 97 -13.50 10.08 -13.56
N ARG A 98 -13.79 11.17 -14.26
CA ARG A 98 -13.98 12.56 -13.80
C ARG A 98 -14.91 12.79 -12.59
N SER A 99 -14.65 13.94 -11.98
CA SER A 99 -15.09 14.59 -10.75
C SER A 99 -16.60 14.71 -10.45
N TRP A 100 -16.87 14.73 -9.15
CA TRP A 100 -17.84 15.49 -8.31
C TRP A 100 -19.16 16.03 -8.84
N ASP A 101 -19.22 16.62 -10.04
CA ASP A 101 -20.48 17.18 -10.56
C ASP A 101 -21.57 16.10 -10.72
N PHE A 102 -21.14 14.84 -10.83
CA PHE A 102 -22.04 13.69 -10.92
C PHE A 102 -22.78 13.36 -9.61
N MET A 103 -22.27 13.76 -8.43
CA MET A 103 -22.84 13.34 -7.14
C MET A 103 -23.79 14.35 -6.49
N GLY A 104 -24.05 15.51 -7.11
CA GLY A 104 -25.02 16.50 -6.58
C GLY A 104 -24.67 17.06 -5.20
N LEU A 105 -23.42 16.92 -4.76
CA LEU A 105 -22.92 17.44 -3.48
C LEU A 105 -22.63 18.94 -3.62
N SER A 106 -23.68 19.76 -3.59
CA SER A 106 -23.51 21.21 -3.54
C SER A 106 -22.99 21.62 -2.15
N LEU A 107 -21.73 22.04 -2.07
CA LEU A 107 -21.13 22.65 -0.87
C LEU A 107 -21.70 24.04 -0.50
N HIS A 108 -22.82 24.46 -1.11
CA HIS A 108 -23.28 25.85 -1.10
C HIS A 108 -24.70 26.10 -0.56
N SER A 109 -25.32 25.18 0.19
CA SER A 109 -26.71 25.35 0.65
C SER A 109 -26.95 25.39 2.16
N GLN A 110 -25.92 25.58 3.01
CA GLN A 110 -26.12 25.59 4.47
C GLN A 110 -25.55 26.84 5.19
N MET A 111 -25.15 27.91 4.48
CA MET A 111 -24.67 29.14 5.12
C MET A 111 -25.75 30.15 5.51
N GLU A 112 -27.04 29.80 5.42
CA GLU A 112 -28.13 30.68 5.88
C GLU A 112 -29.20 29.93 6.68
N GLN A 113 -28.84 29.36 7.83
CA GLN A 113 -29.82 29.10 8.89
C GLN A 113 -29.25 29.51 10.25
N PRO A 114 -29.90 30.45 10.97
CA PRO A 114 -29.54 30.73 12.35
C PRO A 114 -30.07 29.60 13.24
N SER A 115 -29.26 29.21 14.22
CA SER A 115 -29.64 28.35 15.36
C SER A 115 -30.06 26.90 15.07
N SER A 116 -29.08 26.05 14.81
CA SER A 116 -28.81 24.93 15.71
C SER A 116 -27.35 24.52 15.53
N GLN A 117 -26.63 24.35 16.64
CA GLN A 117 -25.31 23.74 16.64
C GLN A 117 -25.48 22.25 16.30
N MET A 118 -25.80 21.94 15.05
CA MET A 118 -25.57 20.61 14.53
C MET A 118 -24.07 20.50 14.40
N HIS A 119 -23.42 20.06 15.48
CA HIS A 119 -22.03 19.59 15.47
C HIS A 119 -21.98 18.40 14.50
N LEU A 120 -21.93 18.68 13.20
CA LEU A 120 -21.52 17.72 12.20
C LEU A 120 -20.09 17.37 12.61
N LYS A 121 -19.92 16.21 13.23
CA LYS A 121 -18.61 15.75 13.72
C LYS A 121 -17.68 15.37 12.56
N TYR A 122 -17.78 15.99 11.37
CA TYR A 122 -17.04 15.81 10.11
C TYR A 122 -16.10 14.58 9.97
N GLY A 123 -16.53 13.39 10.41
CA GLY A 123 -15.65 12.23 10.57
C GLY A 123 -14.50 12.35 11.59
N ASP A 124 -14.58 13.16 12.66
CA ASP A 124 -13.55 13.49 13.66
C ASP A 124 -12.86 12.28 14.35
N ASP A 125 -13.34 11.06 14.14
CA ASP A 125 -12.74 9.81 14.65
C ASP A 125 -12.73 8.69 13.59
N VAL A 126 -12.82 9.06 12.31
CA VAL A 126 -12.75 8.15 11.18
C VAL A 126 -11.44 8.37 10.44
N ILE A 127 -10.64 7.31 10.35
CA ILE A 127 -9.40 7.31 9.59
C ILE A 127 -9.67 6.71 8.22
N VAL A 128 -9.43 7.49 7.17
CA VAL A 128 -9.58 7.04 5.77
C VAL A 128 -8.20 6.67 5.23
N GLY A 129 -8.01 5.39 4.89
CA GLY A 129 -6.82 4.91 4.21
C GLY A 129 -6.97 5.01 2.69
N ILE A 130 -6.04 5.67 2.02
CA ILE A 130 -6.01 5.82 0.56
C ILE A 130 -4.82 5.02 0.01
N LEU A 131 -5.09 4.07 -0.89
CA LEU A 131 -4.07 3.28 -1.59
C LEU A 131 -3.93 3.82 -3.02
N ASP A 132 -2.91 4.62 -3.27
CA ASP A 132 -2.75 5.38 -4.51
C ASP A 132 -1.26 5.70 -4.78
N THR A 133 -0.95 6.62 -5.70
CA THR A 133 0.42 7.00 -6.12
C THR A 133 1.22 7.78 -5.09
N GLY A 134 0.67 8.00 -3.90
CA GLY A 134 1.27 8.78 -2.82
C GLY A 134 0.42 9.99 -2.44
N VAL A 135 1.04 10.95 -1.75
CA VAL A 135 0.44 12.23 -1.41
C VAL A 135 1.46 13.36 -1.52
N TRP A 136 1.02 14.56 -1.92
CA TRP A 136 1.78 15.80 -1.83
C TRP A 136 1.46 16.51 -0.51
N PRO A 137 2.27 16.32 0.56
CA PRO A 137 1.90 16.74 1.90
C PRO A 137 1.80 18.26 2.07
N GLU A 138 2.49 19.05 1.22
CA GLU A 138 2.44 20.52 1.26
C GLU A 138 1.18 21.11 0.62
N SER A 139 0.25 20.28 0.12
CA SER A 139 -1.02 20.77 -0.41
C SER A 139 -1.87 21.37 0.71
N GLU A 140 -2.53 22.50 0.42
CA GLU A 140 -3.50 23.14 1.32
C GLU A 140 -4.63 22.20 1.76
N SER A 141 -4.95 21.18 0.96
CA SER A 141 -5.94 20.15 1.31
C SER A 141 -5.53 19.30 2.53
N PHE A 142 -4.24 19.25 2.87
CA PHE A 142 -3.69 18.46 3.97
C PHE A 142 -3.04 19.32 5.07
N ARG A 143 -3.33 20.63 5.09
CA ARG A 143 -2.81 21.53 6.12
C ARG A 143 -3.26 21.08 7.52
N ASP A 144 -2.39 21.33 8.50
CA ASP A 144 -2.74 21.13 9.90
C ASP A 144 -3.67 22.25 10.36
N ASP A 145 -4.92 21.91 10.67
CA ASP A 145 -5.91 22.86 11.14
C ASP A 145 -5.90 22.87 12.69
N PRO A 146 -5.72 24.04 13.35
CA PRO A 146 -5.81 24.20 14.80
C PRO A 146 -7.04 23.54 15.45
N HIS A 147 -8.16 23.50 14.73
CA HIS A 147 -9.43 22.94 15.18
C HIS A 147 -9.51 21.41 15.10
N LEU A 148 -8.54 20.73 14.46
CA LEU A 148 -8.46 19.28 14.49
C LEU A 148 -8.06 18.78 15.89
N GLY A 149 -8.78 17.76 16.36
CA GLY A 149 -8.40 17.02 17.55
C GLY A 149 -7.03 16.34 17.42
N PRO A 150 -6.49 15.79 18.53
CA PRO A 150 -5.29 14.98 18.47
C PRO A 150 -5.53 13.74 17.60
N VAL A 151 -4.46 13.20 17.02
CA VAL A 151 -4.50 11.91 16.31
C VAL A 151 -5.09 10.83 17.25
N PRO A 152 -6.07 10.01 16.81
CA PRO A 152 -6.69 9.01 17.66
C PRO A 152 -5.67 8.08 18.32
N SER A 153 -5.80 7.84 19.62
CA SER A 153 -4.85 7.01 20.39
C SER A 153 -4.84 5.53 19.98
N SER A 154 -5.89 5.10 19.27
CA SER A 154 -6.02 3.79 18.62
C SER A 154 -5.20 3.67 17.34
N TRP A 155 -4.75 4.78 16.74
CA TRP A 155 -3.91 4.78 15.56
C TRP A 155 -2.55 4.11 15.86
N ARG A 156 -2.17 3.17 15.00
CA ARG A 156 -0.91 2.43 15.05
C ARG A 156 -0.11 2.56 13.75
N GLY A 157 -0.59 3.40 12.81
CA GLY A 157 0.14 3.69 11.59
C GLY A 157 1.36 4.57 11.86
N THR A 158 2.19 4.69 10.83
CA THR A 158 3.45 5.43 10.90
C THR A 158 3.57 6.37 9.72
N CYS A 159 4.37 7.42 9.88
CA CYS A 159 4.81 8.27 8.78
C CYS A 159 6.22 7.81 8.37
N VAL A 160 6.32 7.05 7.29
CA VAL A 160 7.59 6.47 6.85
C VAL A 160 8.34 7.49 6.01
N GLY A 161 9.56 7.81 6.43
CA GLY A 161 10.43 8.74 5.73
C GLY A 161 10.99 8.16 4.45
N GLY A 162 11.39 9.03 3.53
CA GLY A 162 12.00 8.63 2.28
C GLY A 162 12.51 9.83 1.50
N GLN A 163 12.83 9.61 0.22
CA GLN A 163 13.29 10.67 -0.66
C GLN A 163 12.33 11.86 -0.68
N GLN A 164 12.84 13.04 -0.31
CA GLN A 164 12.07 14.29 -0.20
C GLN A 164 10.78 14.18 0.64
N PHE A 165 10.74 13.25 1.59
CA PHE A 165 9.59 13.05 2.45
C PHE A 165 10.09 12.87 3.88
N ASP A 166 10.18 13.99 4.60
CA ASP A 166 10.56 14.01 6.00
C ASP A 166 9.32 13.80 6.87
N PRO A 167 9.23 12.72 7.66
CA PRO A 167 8.08 12.45 8.52
C PRO A 167 7.71 13.59 9.46
N ALA A 168 8.70 14.37 9.93
CA ALA A 168 8.48 15.44 10.90
C ALA A 168 7.72 16.64 10.31
N THR A 169 7.79 16.81 8.99
CA THR A 169 7.14 17.93 8.27
C THR A 169 6.01 17.46 7.36
N ALA A 170 6.08 16.23 6.86
CA ALA A 170 5.10 15.69 5.94
C ALA A 170 3.81 15.23 6.65
N CYS A 171 3.90 14.63 7.83
CA CYS A 171 2.73 14.19 8.58
C CYS A 171 2.37 15.18 9.70
N ASN A 172 1.08 15.34 9.93
CA ASN A 172 0.50 16.28 10.89
C ASN A 172 -0.84 15.72 11.42
N ARG A 173 -1.69 16.54 12.05
CA ARG A 173 -3.00 16.06 12.56
C ARG A 173 -4.02 15.72 11.46
N LYS A 174 -3.78 16.13 10.21
CA LYS A 174 -4.61 15.81 9.04
C LYS A 174 -4.08 14.60 8.27
N LEU A 175 -2.82 14.64 7.84
CA LEU A 175 -2.11 13.50 7.26
C LEU A 175 -1.36 12.76 8.37
N ILE A 176 -2.05 11.83 9.04
CA ILE A 176 -1.55 11.19 10.27
C ILE A 176 -0.60 10.01 10.03
N GLY A 177 -0.40 9.62 8.77
CA GLY A 177 0.55 8.58 8.40
C GLY A 177 0.65 8.40 6.88
N ALA A 178 1.80 7.94 6.43
CA ALA A 178 2.12 7.74 5.03
C ALA A 178 3.10 6.58 4.90
N ARG A 179 2.84 5.68 3.94
CA ARG A 179 3.67 4.51 3.65
C ARG A 179 3.70 4.26 2.15
N TYR A 180 4.77 3.61 1.69
CA TYR A 180 4.98 3.25 0.30
C TYR A 180 5.54 1.82 0.23
N TYR A 181 5.21 1.10 -0.85
CA TYR A 181 5.53 -0.33 -1.00
C TYR A 181 6.15 -0.57 -2.38
N LEU A 182 7.49 -0.67 -2.43
CA LEU A 182 8.23 -0.79 -3.68
C LEU A 182 8.83 -2.18 -3.95
N ALA A 183 9.02 -3.03 -2.93
CA ALA A 183 9.76 -4.28 -3.07
C ALA A 183 9.15 -5.22 -4.12
N GLY A 184 7.81 -5.31 -4.15
CA GLY A 184 7.08 -6.08 -5.17
C GLY A 184 7.26 -5.53 -6.58
N PHE A 185 7.18 -4.20 -6.72
CA PHE A 185 7.39 -3.51 -8.00
C PHE A 185 8.83 -3.71 -8.48
N GLU A 186 9.82 -3.37 -7.65
CA GLU A 186 11.23 -3.46 -8.02
C GLU A 186 11.69 -4.89 -8.32
N ALA A 187 11.10 -5.89 -7.67
CA ALA A 187 11.32 -7.30 -7.99
C ALA A 187 10.77 -7.72 -9.37
N GLU A 188 9.70 -7.09 -9.87
CA GLU A 188 9.12 -7.40 -11.18
C GLU A 188 9.68 -6.55 -12.32
N THR A 189 9.92 -5.26 -12.07
CA THR A 189 10.25 -4.26 -13.11
C THR A 189 11.67 -3.75 -13.05
N GLY A 190 12.42 -4.09 -12.00
CA GLY A 190 13.71 -3.50 -11.69
C GLY A 190 13.57 -2.23 -10.85
N LEU A 191 14.72 -1.71 -10.40
CA LEU A 191 14.80 -0.57 -9.49
C LEU A 191 14.02 0.65 -9.99
N LEU A 192 13.34 1.34 -9.08
CA LEU A 192 12.63 2.57 -9.37
C LEU A 192 13.62 3.63 -9.89
N ASN A 193 13.32 4.20 -11.07
CA ASN A 193 14.11 5.28 -11.62
C ASN A 193 13.76 6.60 -10.94
N THR A 194 14.64 7.07 -10.07
CA THR A 194 14.48 8.37 -9.37
C THR A 194 15.24 9.51 -10.05
N SER A 195 15.90 9.25 -11.18
CA SER A 195 16.71 10.22 -11.90
C SER A 195 15.85 11.39 -12.40
N GLY A 196 16.35 12.61 -12.22
CA GLY A 196 15.65 13.82 -12.69
C GLY A 196 14.29 14.06 -12.03
N GLY A 197 14.01 13.42 -10.88
CA GLY A 197 12.71 13.53 -10.21
C GLY A 197 11.59 12.83 -10.98
N ALA A 198 11.90 11.75 -11.72
CA ALA A 198 10.90 10.95 -12.41
C ALA A 198 9.94 10.24 -11.44
N GLU A 199 10.46 9.79 -10.29
CA GLU A 199 9.71 9.19 -9.19
C GLU A 199 10.47 9.35 -7.86
N TYR A 200 9.79 9.08 -6.74
CA TYR A 200 10.38 9.12 -5.40
C TYR A 200 10.35 7.77 -4.71
N ARG A 201 11.46 7.40 -4.05
CA ARG A 201 11.46 6.31 -3.05
C ARG A 201 10.89 6.81 -1.73
N SER A 202 9.63 7.24 -1.75
CA SER A 202 8.88 7.71 -0.59
C SER A 202 7.38 7.67 -0.86
N ALA A 203 6.58 8.13 0.10
CA ALA A 203 5.14 8.34 -0.09
C ALA A 203 4.81 9.65 -0.84
N ARG A 204 5.81 10.40 -1.32
CA ARG A 204 5.59 11.63 -2.08
C ARG A 204 4.98 11.32 -3.43
N ASP A 205 3.87 11.97 -3.73
CA ASP A 205 3.20 11.83 -5.01
C ASP A 205 3.90 12.63 -6.11
N ARG A 206 4.40 11.93 -7.13
CA ARG A 206 4.96 12.56 -8.33
C ARG A 206 3.93 12.66 -9.47
N VAL A 207 2.93 11.80 -9.47
CA VAL A 207 1.92 11.66 -10.54
C VAL A 207 0.77 12.63 -10.32
N GLY A 208 0.39 12.87 -9.07
CA GLY A 208 -0.70 13.75 -8.65
C GLY A 208 -2.03 13.03 -8.42
N HIS A 209 -2.16 11.78 -8.88
CA HIS A 209 -3.40 11.00 -8.77
C HIS A 209 -3.77 10.77 -7.31
N GLY A 210 -2.85 10.29 -6.47
CA GLY A 210 -3.11 10.05 -5.06
C GLY A 210 -3.41 11.31 -4.27
N THR A 211 -2.73 12.41 -4.57
CA THR A 211 -3.02 13.73 -3.99
C THR A 211 -4.44 14.18 -4.35
N HIS A 212 -4.83 14.06 -5.61
CA HIS A 212 -6.16 14.41 -6.08
C HIS A 212 -7.24 13.51 -5.47
N THR A 213 -7.06 12.19 -5.44
CA THR A 213 -7.98 11.23 -4.82
C THR A 213 -8.14 11.48 -3.32
N ALA A 214 -7.04 11.74 -2.61
CA ALA A 214 -7.06 11.98 -1.18
C ALA A 214 -7.66 13.34 -0.81
N SER A 215 -7.34 14.41 -1.55
CA SER A 215 -7.97 15.73 -1.33
C SER A 215 -9.45 15.69 -1.68
N THR A 216 -9.81 14.85 -2.65
CA THR A 216 -11.19 14.55 -2.99
C THR A 216 -11.91 13.89 -1.80
N ALA A 217 -11.39 12.77 -1.29
CA ALA A 217 -12.06 12.02 -0.24
C ALA A 217 -12.12 12.77 1.10
N VAL A 218 -11.04 13.45 1.48
CA VAL A 218 -10.86 13.99 2.84
C VAL A 218 -10.13 15.33 2.86
N GLY A 219 -10.07 16.11 1.78
CA GLY A 219 -9.38 17.40 1.76
C GLY A 219 -10.00 18.42 2.71
N ALA A 220 -9.17 19.29 3.28
CA ALA A 220 -9.64 20.48 3.98
C ALA A 220 -10.34 21.43 2.99
N VAL A 221 -11.35 22.16 3.47
CA VAL A 221 -12.04 23.19 2.66
C VAL A 221 -11.04 24.26 2.26
N SER A 222 -10.91 24.52 0.96
CA SER A 222 -10.08 25.60 0.42
C SER A 222 -10.97 26.61 -0.29
N PRO A 223 -11.08 27.86 0.20
CA PRO A 223 -11.97 28.87 -0.37
C PRO A 223 -11.70 29.21 -1.85
N ASN A 224 -10.52 28.89 -2.37
CA ASN A 224 -10.07 29.23 -3.73
C ASN A 224 -9.65 27.98 -4.55
N ALA A 225 -10.23 26.81 -4.29
CA ALA A 225 -10.02 25.64 -5.15
C ALA A 225 -10.64 25.91 -6.54
N SER A 226 -9.79 26.04 -7.56
CA SER A 226 -10.16 26.19 -8.98
C SER A 226 -9.94 24.89 -9.74
#